data_AF-A0A2M8F7I0-F1
#
_entry.id   AF-A0A2M8F7I0-F1
#
_cell.length_a   1.000
_cell.length_b   1.000
_cell.length_c   1.000
_cell.angle_alpha   90.00
_cell.angle_beta   90.00
_cell.angle_gamma   90.00
#
_symmetry.space_group_name_H-M   'P 1'
#
loop_
_entity.id
_entity.type
_entity.pdbx_description
1 polymer ?
#
loop_
_entity_poly.entity_id
_entity_poly.type
_entity_poly.pdbx_seq_one_letter_code
_entity_poly.pdbx_strand_id
1 'polypeptide(L)'
;MKIKHFENAAKIVGILCLMVILGALVRLGTKISPQHQLNDVLATAPVLDSVAVAVLSGGQDISGSTAGSGVNPFSLIENTTTTLYVSGVAHDDNGCDDIEAGLTSWTLDVYRTDANGGASCSPDGRSCYDGTADGSSITTSNCTPGGADFDLDFEWRIPINYYADATDTGDYASSDWSARVSVADTSLSLSNSITRFFEVATLRALNISSGISYPAVSLGEYTSEQPLVIINSGNSMIDVEISADGNMICDSGSIDVSNTLYSTTQGSPYGEKVGLSTSPTAVDLNLIKTTDGTPSTSTLYLNLHLPEVGAGGNCANTIQVNATAGS
;
A
#
# COMPACT_ATOMS: atom_id res chain seq x y z
N MET A 1 -49.89 58.94 -88.67
CA MET A 1 -48.48 58.57 -88.43
C MET A 1 -48.21 58.59 -86.92
N LYS A 2 -48.59 57.50 -86.25
CA LYS A 2 -48.35 57.19 -84.83
C LYS A 2 -48.19 55.67 -84.78
N ILE A 3 -47.52 55.18 -83.74
CA ILE A 3 -47.23 53.76 -83.44
C ILE A 3 -45.86 53.30 -83.97
N LYS A 4 -44.80 53.60 -83.19
CA LYS A 4 -43.52 52.85 -83.20
C LYS A 4 -42.69 53.02 -81.91
N HIS A 5 -43.33 53.28 -80.75
CA HIS A 5 -42.62 53.54 -79.48
C HIS A 5 -43.06 52.70 -78.28
N PHE A 6 -43.89 51.66 -78.45
CA PHE A 6 -44.32 50.81 -77.32
C PHE A 6 -43.70 49.40 -77.27
N GLU A 7 -42.94 48.97 -78.28
CA GLU A 7 -42.35 47.61 -78.28
C GLU A 7 -41.01 47.48 -77.53
N ASN A 8 -40.34 48.59 -77.19
CA ASN A 8 -39.03 48.53 -76.52
C ASN A 8 -39.11 48.58 -74.98
N ALA A 9 -40.23 49.01 -74.40
CA ALA A 9 -40.39 49.06 -72.94
C ALA A 9 -40.69 47.67 -72.34
N ALA A 10 -41.40 46.79 -73.08
CA ALA A 10 -41.76 45.46 -72.58
C ALA A 10 -40.58 44.46 -72.56
N LYS A 11 -39.60 44.62 -73.46
CA LYS A 11 -38.40 43.75 -73.50
C LYS A 11 -37.40 44.05 -72.39
N ILE A 12 -37.32 45.30 -71.93
CA ILE A 12 -36.36 45.71 -70.89
C ILE A 12 -36.85 45.31 -69.49
N VAL A 13 -38.16 45.34 -69.23
CA VAL A 13 -38.73 44.91 -67.93
C VAL A 13 -38.65 43.39 -67.74
N GLY A 14 -38.80 42.60 -68.81
CA GLY A 14 -38.67 41.14 -68.76
C GLY A 14 -37.24 40.66 -68.44
N ILE A 15 -36.21 41.35 -68.96
CA ILE A 15 -34.80 41.00 -68.74
C ILE A 15 -34.35 41.42 -67.32
N LEU A 16 -34.88 42.53 -66.78
CA LEU A 16 -34.57 42.94 -65.41
C LEU A 16 -35.18 42.01 -64.35
N CYS A 17 -36.42 41.52 -64.56
CA CYS A 17 -37.04 40.56 -63.64
C CYS A 17 -36.33 39.19 -63.63
N LEU A 18 -35.81 38.73 -64.79
CA LEU A 18 -35.09 37.47 -64.87
C LEU A 18 -33.73 37.54 -64.16
N MET A 19 -33.03 38.69 -64.19
CA MET A 19 -31.75 38.87 -63.48
C MET A 19 -31.92 39.05 -61.96
N VAL A 20 -33.05 39.60 -61.48
CA VAL A 20 -33.36 39.61 -60.05
C VAL A 20 -33.69 38.20 -59.54
N ILE A 21 -34.36 37.38 -60.35
CA ILE A 21 -34.68 35.99 -60.00
C ILE A 21 -33.43 35.08 -60.08
N LEU A 22 -32.53 35.28 -61.07
CA LEU A 22 -31.24 34.57 -61.12
C LEU A 22 -30.27 35.04 -60.02
N GLY A 23 -30.25 36.32 -59.67
CA GLY A 23 -29.48 36.85 -58.54
C GLY A 23 -29.96 36.35 -57.18
N ALA A 24 -31.25 36.07 -57.04
CA ALA A 24 -31.82 35.42 -55.86
C ALA A 24 -31.58 33.90 -55.84
N LEU A 25 -31.54 33.23 -57.01
CA LEU A 25 -31.28 31.79 -57.10
C LEU A 25 -29.80 31.41 -56.93
N VAL A 26 -28.84 32.28 -57.24
CA VAL A 26 -27.40 32.02 -57.06
C VAL A 26 -26.89 32.38 -55.65
N ARG A 27 -27.77 32.82 -54.74
CA ARG A 27 -27.48 32.93 -53.29
C ARG A 27 -28.25 31.93 -52.42
N LEU A 28 -28.75 30.85 -53.03
CA LEU A 28 -28.74 29.53 -52.38
C LEU A 28 -27.34 28.93 -52.56
N GLY A 29 -26.31 29.71 -52.21
CA GLY A 29 -25.09 29.11 -51.70
C GLY A 29 -25.57 28.27 -50.54
N THR A 30 -25.41 26.97 -50.67
CA THR A 30 -25.66 26.01 -49.62
C THR A 30 -24.95 26.51 -48.36
N LYS A 31 -25.66 27.25 -47.52
CA LYS A 31 -25.58 27.03 -46.09
C LYS A 31 -26.11 25.61 -45.92
N ILE A 32 -25.26 24.64 -46.26
CA ILE A 32 -25.04 23.57 -45.32
C ILE A 32 -24.72 24.37 -44.06
N SER A 33 -25.74 24.62 -43.23
CA SER A 33 -25.51 24.63 -41.80
C SER A 33 -24.54 23.48 -41.62
N PRO A 34 -23.37 23.65 -40.97
CA PRO A 34 -22.79 22.47 -40.40
C PRO A 34 -23.99 21.87 -39.67
N GLN A 35 -24.50 20.74 -40.19
CA GLN A 35 -24.95 19.76 -39.27
C GLN A 35 -23.65 19.62 -38.47
N HIS A 36 -23.64 20.23 -37.29
CA HIS A 36 -23.44 19.43 -36.13
C HIS A 36 -24.27 18.15 -36.38
N GLN A 37 -23.73 17.24 -37.20
CA GLN A 37 -23.53 15.92 -36.72
C GLN A 37 -22.74 16.14 -35.43
N LEU A 38 -23.48 16.51 -34.37
CA LEU A 38 -23.56 15.66 -33.22
C LEU A 38 -23.75 14.25 -33.80
N ASN A 39 -22.65 13.68 -34.28
CA ASN A 39 -22.28 12.39 -33.77
C ASN A 39 -22.32 12.66 -32.26
N ASP A 40 -23.49 12.45 -31.67
CA ASP A 40 -23.54 11.88 -30.34
C ASP A 40 -22.66 10.65 -30.50
N VAL A 41 -21.35 10.83 -30.31
CA VAL A 41 -20.50 9.79 -29.79
C VAL A 41 -21.28 9.41 -28.55
N LEU A 42 -22.01 8.31 -28.65
CA LEU A 42 -22.88 7.81 -27.60
C LEU A 42 -21.98 7.70 -26.40
N ALA A 43 -22.13 8.65 -25.49
CA ALA A 43 -21.14 8.90 -24.49
C ALA A 43 -21.19 7.70 -23.52
N THR A 44 -20.10 6.94 -23.53
CA THR A 44 -19.91 5.67 -22.82
C THR A 44 -19.24 5.95 -21.48
N ALA A 45 -19.35 5.02 -20.54
CA ALA A 45 -18.56 5.14 -19.31
C ALA A 45 -17.07 5.01 -19.65
N PRO A 46 -16.16 5.72 -18.95
CA PRO A 46 -14.74 5.50 -19.10
C PRO A 46 -14.42 4.04 -18.79
N VAL A 47 -13.43 3.48 -19.48
CA VAL A 47 -12.98 2.10 -19.33
C VAL A 47 -11.61 2.09 -18.67
N LEU A 48 -11.40 1.25 -17.67
CA LEU A 48 -10.07 0.96 -17.17
C LEU A 48 -9.49 -0.15 -18.05
N ASP A 49 -8.52 0.17 -18.90
CA ASP A 49 -7.94 -0.82 -19.83
C ASP A 49 -6.97 -1.76 -19.12
N SER A 50 -6.24 -1.22 -18.14
CA SER A 50 -5.31 -2.00 -17.34
C SER A 50 -5.21 -1.46 -15.93
N VAL A 51 -4.94 -2.39 -15.00
CA VAL A 51 -4.59 -2.09 -13.61
C VAL A 51 -3.51 -3.09 -13.20
N ALA A 52 -2.43 -2.60 -12.62
CA ALA A 52 -1.32 -3.36 -12.06
C ALA A 52 -1.09 -2.96 -10.61
N VAL A 53 -0.61 -3.90 -9.81
CA VAL A 53 -0.22 -3.70 -8.41
C VAL A 53 1.26 -4.04 -8.28
N ALA A 54 2.05 -3.12 -7.73
CA ALA A 54 3.50 -3.22 -7.67
C ALA A 54 4.09 -2.65 -6.37
N VAL A 55 5.34 -3.02 -6.11
CA VAL A 55 6.21 -2.41 -5.09
C VAL A 55 7.54 -2.04 -5.74
N LEU A 56 8.15 -0.99 -5.23
CA LEU A 56 9.51 -0.65 -5.59
C LEU A 56 10.53 -1.41 -4.76
N SER A 57 11.36 -2.19 -5.43
CA SER A 57 12.69 -2.49 -4.90
C SER A 57 13.56 -1.24 -5.00
N GLY A 58 13.81 -0.54 -3.89
CA GLY A 58 14.83 0.51 -3.82
C GLY A 58 14.42 1.94 -4.20
N GLY A 59 13.13 2.31 -4.07
CA GLY A 59 12.70 3.72 -4.07
C GLY A 59 12.77 4.48 -5.41
N GLN A 60 12.71 3.78 -6.55
CA GLN A 60 12.65 4.39 -7.89
C GLN A 60 11.22 4.81 -8.26
N ASP A 61 10.96 6.08 -8.58
CA ASP A 61 9.64 6.54 -9.04
C ASP A 61 9.17 5.77 -10.31
N ILE A 62 7.91 5.27 -10.34
CA ILE A 62 7.32 4.44 -11.43
C ILE A 62 6.72 5.32 -12.55
N SER A 63 6.97 6.63 -12.57
CA SER A 63 6.56 7.49 -13.69
C SER A 63 7.09 7.00 -15.06
N GLY A 64 6.24 6.29 -15.81
CA GLY A 64 6.52 5.74 -17.14
C GLY A 64 6.74 4.22 -17.22
N SER A 65 6.61 3.46 -16.13
CA SER A 65 6.75 2.00 -16.17
C SER A 65 5.41 1.32 -16.45
N THR A 66 5.24 0.88 -17.70
CA THR A 66 4.28 -0.16 -18.05
C THR A 66 4.68 -1.44 -17.28
N ALA A 67 3.95 -1.71 -16.19
CA ALA A 67 4.11 -2.83 -15.27
C ALA A 67 5.39 -2.79 -14.39
N GLY A 68 5.23 -2.33 -13.14
CA GLY A 68 6.05 -2.91 -12.08
C GLY A 68 5.91 -4.44 -12.09
N SER A 69 6.94 -5.17 -11.66
CA SER A 69 6.81 -6.62 -11.51
C SER A 69 5.65 -6.90 -10.56
N GLY A 70 4.64 -7.66 -11.00
CA GLY A 70 3.52 -8.03 -10.15
C GLY A 70 4.04 -8.58 -8.83
N VAL A 71 3.57 -8.01 -7.73
CA VAL A 71 3.97 -8.44 -6.39
C VAL A 71 2.99 -9.50 -5.91
N ASN A 72 3.50 -10.72 -5.75
CA ASN A 72 2.80 -11.74 -4.96
C ASN A 72 3.82 -12.67 -4.28
N PRO A 73 4.01 -12.58 -2.95
CA PRO A 73 3.31 -11.68 -2.01
C PRO A 73 3.93 -10.27 -1.91
N PHE A 74 3.17 -9.32 -1.36
CA PHE A 74 3.58 -7.96 -0.97
C PHE A 74 4.29 -7.98 0.38
N SER A 75 5.59 -7.70 0.40
CA SER A 75 6.41 -7.73 1.63
C SER A 75 6.43 -6.38 2.35
N LEU A 76 6.14 -6.41 3.65
CA LEU A 76 6.19 -5.25 4.54
C LEU A 76 7.58 -5.07 5.16
N ILE A 77 7.88 -3.83 5.56
CA ILE A 77 9.06 -3.46 6.34
C ILE A 77 8.62 -3.16 7.78
N GLU A 78 9.30 -3.73 8.78
CA GLU A 78 8.94 -3.54 10.20
C GLU A 78 8.97 -2.06 10.64
N ASN A 79 8.11 -1.70 11.60
CA ASN A 79 8.04 -0.38 12.25
C ASN A 79 7.87 0.82 11.30
N THR A 80 7.44 0.62 10.06
CA THR A 80 7.20 1.69 9.08
C THR A 80 6.00 1.37 8.19
N THR A 81 5.65 2.28 7.31
CA THR A 81 4.77 1.97 6.18
C THR A 81 5.57 1.51 4.97
N THR A 82 4.97 0.66 4.14
CA THR A 82 5.49 0.24 2.83
C THR A 82 4.53 0.75 1.75
N THR A 83 5.05 1.48 0.78
CA THR A 83 4.20 2.06 -0.28
C THR A 83 3.78 1.01 -1.29
N LEU A 84 2.47 0.82 -1.42
CA LEU A 84 1.83 0.10 -2.51
C LEU A 84 1.63 1.03 -3.70
N TYR A 85 1.96 0.56 -4.90
CA TYR A 85 1.73 1.29 -6.14
C TYR A 85 0.61 0.60 -6.92
N VAL A 86 -0.43 1.36 -7.29
CA VAL A 86 -1.53 0.88 -8.13
C VAL A 86 -1.59 1.77 -9.37
N SER A 87 -1.21 1.24 -10.52
CA SER A 87 -1.11 2.02 -11.76
C SER A 87 -1.84 1.35 -12.91
N GLY A 88 -2.15 2.13 -13.95
CA GLY A 88 -2.91 1.64 -15.09
C GLY A 88 -3.17 2.71 -16.13
N VAL A 89 -4.08 2.37 -17.05
CA VAL A 89 -4.55 3.27 -18.12
C VAL A 89 -6.08 3.28 -18.08
N ALA A 90 -6.67 4.47 -18.11
CA ALA A 90 -8.09 4.68 -18.37
C ALA A 90 -8.29 5.25 -19.77
N HIS A 91 -9.39 4.87 -20.39
CA HIS A 91 -9.83 5.30 -21.70
C HIS A 91 -11.21 5.95 -21.59
N ASP A 92 -11.40 7.13 -22.18
CA ASP A 92 -12.71 7.75 -22.35
C ASP A 92 -12.94 8.07 -23.83
N ASP A 93 -14.01 7.52 -24.42
CA ASP A 93 -14.36 7.72 -25.83
C ASP A 93 -14.72 9.19 -26.16
N ASN A 94 -15.06 9.99 -25.14
CA ASN A 94 -15.42 11.40 -25.30
C ASN A 94 -14.23 12.37 -25.12
N GLY A 95 -13.05 11.83 -24.74
CA GLY A 95 -11.82 12.56 -24.43
C GLY A 95 -11.48 12.53 -22.94
N CYS A 96 -10.20 12.46 -22.58
CA CYS A 96 -9.77 12.26 -21.18
C CYS A 96 -9.93 13.48 -20.24
N ASP A 97 -10.37 14.63 -20.76
CA ASP A 97 -10.45 15.90 -20.02
C ASP A 97 -11.37 15.80 -18.79
N ASP A 98 -12.47 15.06 -18.91
CA ASP A 98 -13.52 14.95 -17.89
C ASP A 98 -13.13 14.02 -16.72
N ILE A 99 -12.29 13.03 -16.98
CA ILE A 99 -11.69 12.16 -15.97
C ILE A 99 -10.41 12.74 -15.36
N GLU A 100 -9.72 13.67 -16.03
CA GLU A 100 -8.54 14.37 -15.50
C GLU A 100 -8.92 15.57 -14.62
N ALA A 101 -9.87 16.41 -15.06
CA ALA A 101 -10.08 17.77 -14.54
C ALA A 101 -10.51 17.87 -13.06
N GLY A 102 -10.87 16.75 -12.42
CA GLY A 102 -11.29 16.72 -11.03
C GLY A 102 -10.40 15.91 -10.10
N LEU A 103 -9.82 14.80 -10.55
CA LEU A 103 -9.33 13.67 -9.74
C LEU A 103 -10.32 13.13 -8.67
N THR A 104 -11.40 13.87 -8.35
CA THR A 104 -12.52 13.52 -7.49
C THR A 104 -13.45 12.48 -8.10
N SER A 105 -13.32 12.23 -9.40
CA SER A 105 -13.91 11.11 -10.13
C SER A 105 -13.24 9.77 -9.86
N TRP A 106 -12.06 9.78 -9.24
CA TRP A 106 -11.27 8.59 -8.96
C TRP A 106 -11.42 8.14 -7.52
N THR A 107 -11.56 6.83 -7.36
CA THR A 107 -11.51 6.17 -6.06
C THR A 107 -10.59 4.97 -6.14
N LEU A 108 -9.86 4.74 -5.06
CA LEU A 108 -9.08 3.54 -4.86
C LEU A 108 -9.39 2.97 -3.49
N ASP A 109 -9.88 1.74 -3.47
CA ASP A 109 -10.12 0.99 -2.23
C ASP A 109 -9.11 -0.15 -2.15
N VAL A 110 -8.32 -0.21 -1.08
CA VAL A 110 -7.39 -1.33 -0.82
C VAL A 110 -7.82 -2.07 0.43
N TYR A 111 -8.30 -3.30 0.27
CA TYR A 111 -8.95 -4.02 1.38
C TYR A 111 -8.77 -5.52 1.27
N ARG A 112 -8.81 -6.21 2.41
CA ARG A 112 -8.84 -7.68 2.44
C ARG A 112 -10.22 -8.18 1.98
N THR A 113 -10.28 -9.27 1.22
CA THR A 113 -11.53 -9.76 0.59
C THR A 113 -12.63 -10.14 1.58
N ASP A 114 -12.28 -10.43 2.84
CA ASP A 114 -13.23 -10.73 3.92
C ASP A 114 -13.55 -9.51 4.81
N ALA A 115 -12.96 -8.33 4.52
CA ALA A 115 -13.18 -7.13 5.31
C ALA A 115 -14.67 -6.75 5.28
N ASN A 116 -15.23 -6.46 6.46
CA ASN A 116 -16.64 -6.10 6.56
C ASN A 116 -16.92 -4.81 5.75
N GLY A 117 -17.84 -4.91 4.79
CA GLY A 117 -18.14 -3.81 3.85
C GLY A 117 -17.40 -3.88 2.51
N GLY A 118 -16.43 -4.80 2.34
CA GLY A 118 -15.65 -4.94 1.10
C GLY A 118 -14.98 -3.63 0.70
N ALA A 119 -15.18 -3.17 -0.53
CA ALA A 119 -14.67 -1.87 -0.99
C ALA A 119 -15.19 -0.65 -0.20
N SER A 120 -16.26 -0.80 0.58
CA SER A 120 -16.79 0.24 1.47
C SER A 120 -16.51 -0.06 2.94
N CYS A 121 -15.44 -0.81 3.22
CA CYS A 121 -14.99 -1.07 4.58
C CYS A 121 -14.63 0.24 5.29
N SER A 122 -14.75 0.24 6.62
CA SER A 122 -14.26 1.36 7.42
C SER A 122 -12.72 1.28 7.49
N PRO A 123 -12.01 2.42 7.41
CA PRO A 123 -10.56 2.43 7.51
C PRO A 123 -10.04 1.67 8.72
N ASP A 124 -9.17 0.69 8.47
CA ASP A 124 -8.52 -0.16 9.47
C ASP A 124 -7.15 -0.56 8.90
N GLY A 125 -6.07 -0.11 9.52
CA GLY A 125 -4.70 -0.39 9.07
C GLY A 125 -4.35 -1.89 8.95
N ARG A 126 -5.20 -2.79 9.47
CA ARG A 126 -5.05 -4.24 9.29
C ARG A 126 -5.69 -4.79 8.04
N SER A 127 -6.75 -4.17 7.51
CA SER A 127 -7.62 -4.81 6.51
C SER A 127 -8.29 -3.88 5.51
N CYS A 128 -8.18 -2.56 5.66
CA CYS A 128 -8.90 -1.58 4.86
C CYS A 128 -8.19 -0.22 4.81
N TYR A 129 -7.86 0.23 3.61
CA TYR A 129 -7.27 1.54 3.34
C TYR A 129 -8.16 2.27 2.34
N ASP A 130 -8.55 3.47 2.72
CA ASP A 130 -9.22 4.41 1.85
C ASP A 130 -8.15 5.17 1.09
N GLY A 131 -7.97 4.80 -0.17
CA GLY A 131 -7.06 5.45 -1.08
C GLY A 131 -7.39 6.92 -1.30
N THR A 132 -8.44 7.53 -0.78
CA THR A 132 -8.66 8.99 -0.86
C THR A 132 -8.37 9.76 0.42
N ALA A 133 -8.16 9.06 1.55
CA ALA A 133 -8.00 9.67 2.87
C ALA A 133 -6.67 9.35 3.57
N ASP A 134 -6.06 8.18 3.32
CA ASP A 134 -4.96 7.63 4.13
C ASP A 134 -3.56 8.11 3.70
N GLY A 135 -3.42 9.40 3.37
CA GLY A 135 -2.15 10.00 2.93
C GLY A 135 -1.68 9.51 1.56
N SER A 136 -2.60 8.90 0.81
CA SER A 136 -2.44 8.47 -0.57
C SER A 136 -2.39 9.65 -1.54
N SER A 137 -1.81 9.40 -2.72
CA SER A 137 -1.77 10.37 -3.79
C SER A 137 -1.95 9.69 -5.13
N ILE A 138 -2.78 10.29 -6.00
CA ILE A 138 -2.87 9.94 -7.41
C ILE A 138 -2.05 10.92 -8.24
N THR A 139 -1.31 10.40 -9.21
CA THR A 139 -0.72 11.18 -10.30
C THR A 139 -1.27 10.68 -11.61
N THR A 140 -1.53 11.59 -12.55
CA THR A 140 -2.02 11.26 -13.88
C THR A 140 -1.12 11.85 -14.97
N SER A 141 -1.10 11.22 -16.14
CA SER A 141 -0.33 11.69 -17.30
C SER A 141 -0.97 11.24 -18.60
N ASN A 142 -0.44 11.72 -19.73
CA ASN A 142 -0.88 11.42 -21.10
C ASN A 142 -2.27 11.93 -21.49
N CYS A 143 -2.83 12.87 -20.72
CA CYS A 143 -3.97 13.67 -21.14
C CYS A 143 -3.55 15.12 -21.35
N THR A 144 -3.85 15.68 -22.52
CA THR A 144 -3.64 17.10 -22.82
C THR A 144 -4.97 17.84 -22.66
N PRO A 145 -5.10 18.77 -21.69
CA PRO A 145 -6.33 19.54 -21.51
C PRO A 145 -6.82 20.23 -22.78
N GLY A 146 -8.05 19.94 -23.20
CA GLY A 146 -8.65 20.45 -24.43
C GLY A 146 -8.10 19.79 -25.71
N GLY A 147 -7.42 18.66 -25.56
CA GLY A 147 -6.80 17.87 -26.61
C GLY A 147 -7.75 16.89 -27.28
N ALA A 148 -7.17 15.92 -27.99
CA ALA A 148 -7.88 14.80 -28.61
C ALA A 148 -7.39 13.46 -28.04
N ASP A 149 -6.84 13.50 -26.83
CA ASP A 149 -6.35 12.33 -26.12
C ASP A 149 -7.56 11.61 -25.52
N PHE A 150 -7.59 10.29 -25.66
CA PHE A 150 -8.63 9.42 -25.11
C PHE A 150 -8.11 8.58 -23.94
N ASP A 151 -6.79 8.47 -23.80
CA ASP A 151 -6.13 7.66 -22.79
C ASP A 151 -5.54 8.55 -21.68
N LEU A 152 -5.61 8.07 -20.44
CA LEU A 152 -5.00 8.69 -19.27
C LEU A 152 -4.25 7.61 -18.48
N ASP A 153 -2.95 7.79 -18.31
CA ASP A 153 -2.16 6.98 -17.38
C ASP A 153 -2.42 7.48 -15.95
N PHE A 154 -2.53 6.55 -15.01
CA PHE A 154 -2.66 6.88 -13.59
C PHE A 154 -1.73 6.03 -12.72
N GLU A 155 -1.35 6.60 -11.57
CA GLU A 155 -0.62 5.91 -10.51
C GLU A 155 -1.10 6.41 -9.15
N TRP A 156 -1.46 5.47 -8.29
CA TRP A 156 -1.74 5.69 -6.88
C TRP A 156 -0.59 5.17 -6.02
N ARG A 157 -0.26 5.95 -4.98
CA ARG A 157 0.67 5.57 -3.92
C ARG A 157 -0.11 5.46 -2.62
N ILE A 158 -0.11 4.29 -1.98
CA ILE A 158 -0.80 4.05 -0.71
C ILE A 158 0.20 3.55 0.34
N PRO A 159 0.38 4.24 1.46
CA PRO A 159 1.22 3.75 2.54
C PRO A 159 0.51 2.62 3.31
N ILE A 160 0.97 1.38 3.16
CA ILE A 160 0.44 0.22 3.89
C ILE A 160 1.24 0.04 5.18
N ASN A 161 0.56 -0.07 6.32
CA ASN A 161 1.20 -0.27 7.61
C ASN A 161 1.91 -1.61 7.71
N TYR A 162 3.04 -1.68 8.43
CA TYR A 162 3.79 -2.91 8.69
C TYR A 162 2.99 -4.02 9.38
N TYR A 163 1.82 -3.68 9.92
CA TYR A 163 0.91 -4.59 10.62
C TYR A 163 -0.36 -4.92 9.83
N ALA A 164 -0.39 -4.61 8.53
CA ALA A 164 -1.43 -5.11 7.63
C ALA A 164 -1.46 -6.65 7.70
N ASP A 165 -2.66 -7.21 7.78
CA ASP A 165 -2.84 -8.64 8.01
C ASP A 165 -2.30 -9.46 6.83
N ALA A 166 -1.38 -10.38 7.13
CA ALA A 166 -0.85 -11.33 6.16
C ALA A 166 -1.94 -12.26 5.62
N THR A 167 -1.85 -12.60 4.35
CA THR A 167 -2.77 -13.52 3.66
C THR A 167 -2.06 -14.70 3.00
N ASP A 168 -0.74 -14.75 3.03
CA ASP A 168 0.04 -15.90 2.56
C ASP A 168 -0.04 -17.10 3.54
N THR A 169 -0.19 -16.83 4.84
CA THR A 169 -0.35 -17.84 5.91
C THR A 169 -1.20 -17.34 7.08
N GLY A 170 -1.54 -18.22 8.03
CA GLY A 170 -2.22 -17.85 9.29
C GLY A 170 -3.74 -17.70 9.17
N ASP A 171 -4.32 -16.86 10.04
CA ASP A 171 -5.77 -16.72 10.21
C ASP A 171 -6.51 -16.26 8.93
N TYR A 172 -5.81 -15.57 8.04
CA TYR A 172 -6.37 -15.01 6.81
C TYR A 172 -5.80 -15.65 5.54
N ALA A 173 -5.21 -16.85 5.64
CA ALA A 173 -4.67 -17.59 4.50
C ALA A 173 -5.72 -18.00 3.45
N SER A 174 -7.01 -17.87 3.76
CA SER A 174 -8.13 -18.12 2.83
C SER A 174 -8.65 -16.87 2.15
N SER A 175 -8.06 -15.71 2.43
CA SER A 175 -8.47 -14.40 1.93
C SER A 175 -7.33 -13.81 1.09
N ASP A 176 -7.63 -12.84 0.25
CA ASP A 176 -6.63 -12.06 -0.50
C ASP A 176 -6.76 -10.58 -0.12
N TRP A 177 -5.77 -9.77 -0.50
CA TRP A 177 -5.95 -8.33 -0.60
C TRP A 177 -6.46 -7.94 -1.98
N SER A 178 -7.28 -6.90 -2.03
CA SER A 178 -7.90 -6.35 -3.23
C SER A 178 -7.52 -4.88 -3.38
N ALA A 179 -7.09 -4.49 -4.57
CA ALA A 179 -7.01 -3.09 -4.99
C ALA A 179 -8.09 -2.84 -6.03
N ARG A 180 -9.10 -2.04 -5.69
CA ARG A 180 -10.21 -1.67 -6.58
C ARG A 180 -10.07 -0.22 -6.99
N VAL A 181 -9.81 0.01 -8.28
CA VAL A 181 -9.82 1.34 -8.87
C VAL A 181 -11.18 1.56 -9.49
N SER A 182 -11.79 2.72 -9.24
CA SER A 182 -12.96 3.18 -9.99
C SER A 182 -12.74 4.59 -10.53
N VAL A 183 -13.22 4.82 -11.75
CA VAL A 183 -13.21 6.12 -12.42
C VAL A 183 -14.63 6.43 -12.90
N ALA A 184 -15.03 7.69 -12.79
CA ALA A 184 -16.33 8.17 -13.23
C ALA A 184 -16.20 9.34 -14.20
N ASP A 185 -16.97 9.31 -15.28
CA ASP A 185 -17.26 10.50 -16.07
C ASP A 185 -18.33 11.30 -15.33
N THR A 186 -17.90 12.43 -14.77
CA THR A 186 -18.76 13.31 -13.97
C THR A 186 -19.79 14.07 -14.79
N SER A 187 -19.55 14.22 -16.10
CA SER A 187 -20.48 14.88 -17.02
C SER A 187 -21.69 13.99 -17.33
N LEU A 188 -21.51 12.67 -17.30
CA LEU A 188 -22.56 11.68 -17.59
C LEU A 188 -23.06 10.89 -16.39
N SER A 189 -22.39 10.98 -15.24
CA SER A 189 -22.67 10.13 -14.06
C SER A 189 -22.53 8.63 -14.36
N LEU A 190 -21.60 8.27 -15.25
CA LEU A 190 -21.26 6.89 -15.59
C LEU A 190 -19.92 6.53 -14.95
N SER A 191 -19.76 5.28 -14.51
CA SER A 191 -18.51 4.83 -13.88
C SER A 191 -18.15 3.38 -14.23
N ASN A 192 -16.87 3.09 -14.09
CA ASN A 192 -16.31 1.75 -14.27
C ASN A 192 -15.33 1.46 -13.12
N SER A 193 -15.13 0.19 -12.81
CA SER A 193 -14.17 -0.23 -11.80
C SER A 193 -13.48 -1.54 -12.16
N ILE A 194 -12.19 -1.64 -11.87
CA ILE A 194 -11.41 -2.86 -11.97
C ILE A 194 -10.82 -3.22 -10.61
N THR A 195 -10.81 -4.52 -10.31
CA THR A 195 -10.17 -5.07 -9.11
C THR A 195 -8.97 -5.96 -9.48
N ARG A 196 -7.92 -5.88 -8.67
CA ARG A 196 -6.76 -6.77 -8.69
C ARG A 196 -6.56 -7.39 -7.32
N PHE A 197 -6.21 -8.66 -7.30
CA PHE A 197 -5.93 -9.42 -6.08
C PHE A 197 -4.42 -9.60 -5.91
N PHE A 198 -3.96 -9.59 -4.66
CA PHE A 198 -2.58 -9.86 -4.26
C PHE A 198 -2.55 -10.39 -2.83
N GLU A 199 -1.47 -11.06 -2.44
CA GLU A 199 -1.27 -11.47 -1.04
C GLU A 199 -0.38 -10.47 -0.30
N VAL A 200 -0.56 -10.32 1.01
CA VAL A 200 0.39 -9.66 1.90
C VAL A 200 1.21 -10.73 2.62
N ALA A 201 2.53 -10.59 2.59
CA ALA A 201 3.44 -11.56 3.17
C ALA A 201 3.42 -11.51 4.71
N THR A 202 3.69 -12.66 5.32
CA THR A 202 3.94 -12.76 6.75
C THR A 202 5.29 -12.11 7.10
N LEU A 203 5.25 -11.02 7.86
CA LEU A 203 6.37 -10.35 8.48
C LEU A 203 6.53 -10.84 9.93
N ARG A 204 7.57 -11.64 10.16
CA ARG A 204 8.00 -12.06 11.50
C ARG A 204 9.21 -11.24 11.90
N ALA A 205 8.99 -10.30 12.80
CA ALA A 205 10.02 -9.38 13.25
C ALA A 205 9.92 -9.18 14.76
N LEU A 206 11.07 -9.01 15.40
CA LEU A 206 11.16 -8.76 16.83
C LEU A 206 12.16 -7.64 17.09
N ASN A 207 11.89 -6.85 18.12
CA ASN A 207 12.82 -5.87 18.68
C ASN A 207 13.08 -6.16 20.16
N ILE A 208 14.25 -5.75 20.63
CA ILE A 208 14.68 -5.94 22.02
C ILE A 208 15.07 -4.57 22.58
N SER A 209 14.62 -4.24 23.80
CA SER A 209 14.75 -2.88 24.35
C SER A 209 16.19 -2.39 24.55
N SER A 210 17.14 -3.30 24.77
CA SER A 210 18.59 -3.06 24.83
C SER A 210 19.32 -4.35 25.20
N GLY A 211 20.66 -4.32 25.23
CA GLY A 211 21.45 -5.33 25.94
C GLY A 211 21.15 -5.35 27.46
N ILE A 212 21.56 -6.43 28.12
CA ILE A 212 21.46 -6.62 29.58
C ILE A 212 22.79 -6.26 30.23
N SER A 213 22.74 -5.55 31.36
CA SER A 213 23.91 -5.31 32.21
C SER A 213 23.62 -5.79 33.62
N TYR A 214 24.44 -6.73 34.09
CA TYR A 214 24.31 -7.25 35.44
C TYR A 214 25.09 -6.37 36.44
N PRO A 215 24.55 -6.11 37.64
CA PRO A 215 25.31 -5.43 38.68
C PRO A 215 26.47 -6.31 39.17
N ALA A 216 27.52 -5.67 39.68
CA ALA A 216 28.63 -6.37 40.31
C ALA A 216 28.14 -7.16 41.54
N VAL A 217 28.57 -8.42 41.64
CA VAL A 217 28.29 -9.31 42.78
C VAL A 217 29.56 -10.00 43.24
N SER A 218 29.56 -10.52 44.46
CA SER A 218 30.68 -11.31 44.99
C SER A 218 30.67 -12.72 44.38
N LEU A 219 31.82 -13.40 44.44
CA LEU A 219 31.91 -14.81 44.05
C LEU A 219 30.93 -15.66 44.87
N GLY A 220 30.22 -16.57 44.22
CA GLY A 220 29.19 -17.43 44.83
C GLY A 220 27.80 -16.79 44.93
N GLU A 221 27.65 -15.49 44.67
CA GLU A 221 26.38 -14.76 44.75
C GLU A 221 25.65 -14.69 43.40
N TYR A 222 24.36 -14.38 43.45
CA TYR A 222 23.52 -14.12 42.28
C TYR A 222 23.15 -12.64 42.16
N THR A 223 22.96 -12.20 40.93
CA THR A 223 22.55 -10.81 40.62
C THR A 223 21.06 -10.60 40.91
N SER A 224 20.65 -9.34 41.05
CA SER A 224 19.23 -9.00 40.90
C SER A 224 18.73 -9.27 39.48
N GLU A 225 17.42 -9.45 39.33
CA GLU A 225 16.78 -9.67 38.02
C GLU A 225 17.03 -8.50 37.08
N GLN A 226 17.37 -8.81 35.84
CA GLN A 226 17.47 -7.86 34.74
C GLN A 226 16.36 -8.13 33.72
N PRO A 227 15.51 -7.13 33.41
CA PRO A 227 14.46 -7.30 32.42
C PRO A 227 15.02 -7.22 31.01
N LEU A 228 14.60 -8.15 30.15
CA LEU A 228 14.79 -8.15 28.71
C LEU A 228 13.41 -8.00 28.06
N VAL A 229 13.09 -6.79 27.61
CA VAL A 229 11.80 -6.54 26.96
C VAL A 229 11.91 -6.94 25.50
N ILE A 230 11.00 -7.82 25.09
CA ILE A 230 10.86 -8.33 23.74
C ILE A 230 9.59 -7.74 23.16
N ILE A 231 9.69 -7.25 21.93
CA ILE A 231 8.65 -6.49 21.24
C ILE A 231 8.36 -7.18 19.90
N ASN A 232 7.11 -7.51 19.61
CA ASN A 232 6.73 -7.99 18.27
C ASN A 232 6.50 -6.81 17.33
N SER A 233 7.41 -6.62 16.38
CA SER A 233 7.36 -5.56 15.36
C SER A 233 6.86 -6.06 13.99
N GLY A 234 6.34 -7.28 13.93
CA GLY A 234 5.78 -7.88 12.72
C GLY A 234 4.25 -7.80 12.61
N ASN A 235 3.70 -8.43 11.57
CA ASN A 235 2.25 -8.55 11.32
C ASN A 235 1.69 -9.95 11.64
N SER A 236 2.45 -10.78 12.35
CA SER A 236 2.05 -12.13 12.74
C SER A 236 2.33 -12.36 14.22
N MET A 237 1.60 -13.29 14.83
CA MET A 237 1.89 -13.71 16.20
C MET A 237 3.22 -14.46 16.24
N ILE A 238 4.04 -14.15 17.24
CA ILE A 238 5.35 -14.79 17.43
C ILE A 238 5.49 -15.36 18.84
N ASP A 239 6.22 -16.46 18.91
CA ASP A 239 6.94 -16.88 20.11
C ASP A 239 8.44 -16.64 19.91
N VAL A 240 9.26 -16.95 20.91
CA VAL A 240 10.70 -16.80 20.80
C VAL A 240 11.44 -18.07 21.15
N GLU A 241 12.63 -18.23 20.57
CA GLU A 241 13.65 -19.13 21.08
C GLU A 241 14.78 -18.30 21.66
N ILE A 242 15.31 -18.74 22.81
CA ILE A 242 16.44 -18.10 23.47
C ILE A 242 17.63 -19.06 23.59
N SER A 243 18.83 -18.53 23.33
CA SER A 243 20.11 -19.21 23.53
C SER A 243 21.21 -18.19 23.84
N ALA A 244 22.43 -18.65 24.10
CA ALA A 244 23.61 -17.81 24.15
C ALA A 244 24.75 -18.38 23.31
N ASP A 245 25.70 -17.53 22.91
CA ASP A 245 26.84 -17.90 22.06
C ASP A 245 27.96 -18.67 22.81
N GLY A 246 27.64 -19.26 23.96
CA GLY A 246 28.58 -19.99 24.81
C GLY A 246 28.66 -19.43 26.21
N ASN A 247 29.80 -19.66 26.86
CA ASN A 247 30.11 -19.17 28.20
C ASN A 247 30.38 -17.66 28.18
N MET A 248 30.09 -17.00 29.29
CA MET A 248 30.46 -15.59 29.46
C MET A 248 31.97 -15.49 29.68
N ILE A 249 32.66 -14.73 28.83
CA ILE A 249 34.11 -14.55 28.90
C ILE A 249 34.41 -13.37 29.81
N CYS A 250 35.28 -13.59 30.79
CA CYS A 250 35.67 -12.59 31.77
C CYS A 250 37.14 -12.19 31.59
N ASP A 251 37.54 -11.05 32.15
CA ASP A 251 38.97 -10.65 32.22
C ASP A 251 39.83 -11.75 32.86
N SER A 252 39.26 -12.47 33.84
CA SER A 252 39.81 -13.69 34.40
C SER A 252 38.79 -14.82 34.30
N GLY A 253 39.06 -15.80 33.43
CA GLY A 253 38.30 -17.04 33.30
C GLY A 253 36.95 -16.88 32.60
N SER A 254 35.95 -17.67 33.01
CA SER A 254 34.64 -17.68 32.34
C SER A 254 33.53 -18.16 33.26
N ILE A 255 32.30 -17.72 32.99
CA ILE A 255 31.09 -18.19 33.67
C ILE A 255 30.33 -19.12 32.71
N ASP A 256 29.92 -20.30 33.18
CA ASP A 256 29.16 -21.25 32.38
C ASP A 256 27.84 -20.63 31.90
N VAL A 257 27.41 -20.94 30.67
CA VAL A 257 26.13 -20.47 30.12
C VAL A 257 24.95 -20.84 31.03
N SER A 258 25.01 -22.02 31.68
CA SER A 258 23.94 -22.49 32.55
C SER A 258 23.80 -21.70 33.85
N ASN A 259 24.73 -20.79 34.15
CA ASN A 259 24.62 -19.90 35.30
C ASN A 259 23.79 -18.64 35.01
N THR A 260 23.45 -18.39 33.74
CA THR A 260 22.46 -17.37 33.38
C THR A 260 21.10 -18.03 33.23
N LEU A 261 20.14 -17.64 34.05
CA LEU A 261 18.80 -18.23 34.08
C LEU A 261 17.76 -17.17 33.74
N TYR A 262 16.67 -17.58 33.09
CA TYR A 262 15.56 -16.70 32.71
C TYR A 262 14.22 -17.24 33.21
N SER A 263 13.24 -16.34 33.35
CA SER A 263 11.84 -16.66 33.62
C SER A 263 10.93 -15.65 32.93
N THR A 264 9.72 -16.06 32.58
CA THR A 264 8.64 -15.17 32.11
C THR A 264 7.90 -14.49 33.26
N THR A 265 8.16 -14.92 34.50
CA THR A 265 7.52 -14.38 35.72
C THR A 265 8.56 -13.66 36.58
N GLN A 266 8.30 -12.38 36.87
CA GLN A 266 9.15 -11.58 37.75
C GLN A 266 9.20 -12.17 39.17
N GLY A 267 10.37 -12.14 39.81
CA GLY A 267 10.56 -12.59 41.18
C GLY A 267 10.60 -14.11 41.36
N SER A 268 10.69 -14.88 40.27
CA SER A 268 10.84 -16.33 40.37
C SER A 268 12.15 -16.67 41.10
N PRO A 269 12.16 -17.59 42.09
CA PRO A 269 13.37 -18.03 42.75
C PRO A 269 14.42 -18.53 41.75
N TYR A 270 15.70 -18.23 41.97
CA TYR A 270 16.77 -18.57 41.02
C TYR A 270 16.74 -20.06 40.61
N GLY A 271 16.59 -20.98 41.57
CA GLY A 271 16.54 -22.42 41.29
C GLY A 271 15.28 -22.93 40.58
N GLU A 272 14.26 -22.09 40.40
CA GLU A 272 13.03 -22.41 39.65
C GLU A 272 13.06 -21.86 38.22
N LYS A 273 14.07 -21.05 37.88
CA LYS A 273 14.25 -20.48 36.54
C LYS A 273 14.87 -21.49 35.57
N VAL A 274 14.77 -21.19 34.28
CA VAL A 274 15.34 -22.03 33.22
C VAL A 274 16.75 -21.54 32.89
N GLY A 275 17.74 -22.45 32.90
CA GLY A 275 19.12 -22.13 32.51
C GLY A 275 19.23 -21.90 31.01
N LEU A 276 19.99 -20.88 30.61
CA LEU A 276 20.39 -20.70 29.22
C LEU A 276 21.29 -21.85 28.77
N SER A 277 21.26 -22.11 27.48
CA SER A 277 22.15 -23.07 26.83
C SER A 277 22.63 -22.51 25.49
N THR A 278 23.58 -23.20 24.87
CA THR A 278 24.01 -22.91 23.50
C THR A 278 23.03 -23.38 22.44
N SER A 279 22.02 -24.16 22.83
CA SER A 279 20.94 -24.61 21.95
C SER A 279 19.69 -23.76 22.15
N PRO A 280 19.05 -23.29 21.07
CA PRO A 280 17.78 -22.57 21.14
C PRO A 280 16.74 -23.36 21.93
N THR A 281 16.12 -22.70 22.91
CA THR A 281 15.00 -23.24 23.69
C THR A 281 13.78 -22.36 23.47
N ALA A 282 12.67 -22.97 23.07
CA ALA A 282 11.42 -22.26 22.87
C ALA A 282 10.89 -21.69 24.20
N VAL A 283 10.42 -20.45 24.14
CA VAL A 283 9.77 -19.74 25.22
C VAL A 283 8.45 -19.22 24.71
N ASP A 284 7.38 -19.74 25.29
CA ASP A 284 6.02 -19.35 25.00
C ASP A 284 5.75 -17.97 25.62
N LEU A 285 5.68 -16.95 24.76
CA LEU A 285 5.41 -15.56 25.16
C LEU A 285 4.07 -15.06 24.60
N ASN A 286 3.51 -15.72 23.58
CA ASN A 286 2.27 -15.34 22.91
C ASN A 286 2.25 -13.86 22.51
N LEU A 287 3.30 -13.39 21.85
CA LEU A 287 3.38 -12.00 21.41
C LEU A 287 2.49 -11.80 20.18
N ILE A 288 1.27 -11.30 20.42
CA ILE A 288 0.31 -10.99 19.36
C ILE A 288 0.85 -9.90 18.43
N LYS A 289 0.41 -9.89 17.17
CA LYS A 289 0.66 -8.77 16.26
C LYS A 289 -0.02 -7.50 16.76
N THR A 290 0.52 -6.34 16.39
CA THR A 290 -0.14 -5.06 16.70
C THR A 290 -1.43 -4.88 15.91
N THR A 291 -2.38 -4.13 16.47
CA THR A 291 -3.66 -3.80 15.81
C THR A 291 -3.86 -2.33 15.50
N ASP A 292 -3.05 -1.45 16.10
CA ASP A 292 -3.19 0.00 16.00
C ASP A 292 -1.83 0.72 15.89
N GLY A 293 -0.78 -0.04 15.56
CA GLY A 293 0.59 0.44 15.54
C GLY A 293 1.30 0.42 16.90
N THR A 294 0.61 0.04 18.00
CA THR A 294 1.23 -0.25 19.31
C THR A 294 1.69 -1.71 19.36
N PRO A 295 3.01 -2.00 19.36
CA PRO A 295 3.51 -3.36 19.42
C PRO A 295 3.13 -4.09 20.71
N SER A 296 2.92 -5.41 20.64
CA SER A 296 2.85 -6.22 21.85
C SER A 296 4.25 -6.38 22.45
N THR A 297 4.31 -6.47 23.78
CA THR A 297 5.56 -6.62 24.51
C THR A 297 5.43 -7.70 25.57
N SER A 298 6.53 -8.40 25.83
CA SER A 298 6.69 -9.33 26.93
C SER A 298 8.10 -9.20 27.49
N THR A 299 8.33 -9.70 28.69
CA THR A 299 9.60 -9.53 29.40
C THR A 299 10.13 -10.86 29.90
N LEU A 300 11.40 -11.14 29.59
CA LEU A 300 12.16 -12.17 30.27
C LEU A 300 12.94 -11.53 31.42
N TYR A 301 12.95 -12.20 32.57
CA TYR A 301 13.67 -11.76 33.76
C TYR A 301 14.89 -12.65 33.99
N LEU A 302 16.08 -12.11 33.72
CA LEU A 302 17.32 -12.86 33.77
C LEU A 302 18.10 -12.62 35.06
N ASN A 303 18.75 -13.67 35.57
CA ASN A 303 19.73 -13.59 36.65
C ASN A 303 21.01 -14.31 36.26
N LEU A 304 22.13 -13.86 36.82
CA LEU A 304 23.42 -14.51 36.69
C LEU A 304 23.89 -14.98 38.07
N HIS A 305 24.39 -16.21 38.15
CA HIS A 305 25.15 -16.70 39.31
C HIS A 305 26.65 -16.65 39.01
N LEU A 306 27.39 -15.92 39.85
CA LEU A 306 28.84 -15.86 39.72
C LEU A 306 29.45 -17.07 40.44
N PRO A 307 30.30 -17.88 39.77
CA PRO A 307 30.95 -19.02 40.41
C PRO A 307 31.74 -18.62 41.66
N GLU A 308 31.91 -19.54 42.61
CA GLU A 308 32.69 -19.31 43.84
C GLU A 308 34.17 -19.03 43.57
N VAL A 309 34.70 -19.47 42.43
CA VAL A 309 36.09 -19.29 42.00
C VAL A 309 36.19 -19.20 40.47
N GLY A 310 37.27 -18.60 39.98
CA GLY A 310 37.70 -18.76 38.58
C GLY A 310 37.03 -17.85 37.56
N ALA A 311 36.15 -16.93 37.97
CA ALA A 311 35.58 -15.88 37.12
C ALA A 311 35.73 -14.51 37.79
N GLY A 312 36.08 -13.46 37.05
CA GLY A 312 36.13 -12.11 37.61
C GLY A 312 36.55 -11.03 36.61
N GLY A 313 36.33 -9.78 37.00
CA GLY A 313 36.50 -8.61 36.14
C GLY A 313 35.26 -8.36 35.28
N ASN A 314 35.44 -7.72 34.13
CA ASN A 314 34.37 -7.50 33.17
C ASN A 314 34.09 -8.80 32.43
N CYS A 315 32.82 -9.20 32.42
CA CYS A 315 32.35 -10.41 31.77
C CYS A 315 31.33 -10.06 30.68
N ALA A 316 31.42 -10.68 29.51
CA ALA A 316 30.51 -10.44 28.39
C ALA A 316 30.10 -11.73 27.67
N ASN A 317 28.88 -11.74 27.15
CA ASN A 317 28.31 -12.77 26.29
C ASN A 317 27.22 -12.15 25.41
N THR A 318 26.86 -12.84 24.34
CA THR A 318 25.71 -12.53 23.49
C THR A 318 24.60 -13.53 23.73
N ILE A 319 23.44 -13.03 24.15
CA ILE A 319 22.18 -13.78 24.18
C ILE A 319 21.50 -13.58 22.83
N GLN A 320 21.07 -14.68 22.21
CA GLN A 320 20.33 -14.68 20.97
C GLN A 320 18.85 -14.94 21.29
N VAL A 321 17.98 -14.11 20.70
CA VAL A 321 16.53 -14.28 20.75
C VAL A 321 16.04 -14.29 19.32
N ASN A 322 15.40 -15.38 18.90
CA ASN A 322 14.90 -15.57 17.55
C ASN A 322 13.38 -15.66 17.56
N ALA A 323 12.70 -14.97 16.64
CA ALA A 323 11.26 -15.09 16.50
C ALA A 323 10.90 -16.42 15.84
N THR A 324 9.87 -17.07 16.36
CA THR A 324 9.28 -18.28 15.80
C THR A 324 7.78 -18.08 15.57
N ALA A 325 7.10 -19.09 15.01
CA ALA A 325 5.65 -19.00 14.85
C ALA A 325 5.01 -19.05 16.23
N GLY A 326 4.12 -18.11 16.53
CA GLY A 326 3.24 -18.27 17.67
C GLY A 326 2.38 -19.53 17.51
N SER A 327 2.24 -20.31 18.58
CA SER A 327 1.35 -21.48 18.61
C SER A 327 -0.09 -21.18 18.99
#